data_AF-M5RRI1-F1
#
_entry.id   AF-M5RRI1-F1
#
_cell.length_a   1.000
_cell.length_b   1.000
_cell.length_c   1.000
_cell.angle_alpha   90.00
_cell.angle_beta   90.00
_cell.angle_gamma   90.00
#
_symmetry.space_group_name_H-M   'P 1'
#
loop_
_entity.id
_entity.type
_entity.pdbx_description
1 polymer ?
#
loop_
_entity_poly.entity_id
_entity_poly.type
_entity_poly.pdbx_seq_one_letter_code
_entity_poly.pdbx_strand_id
1 'polypeptide(L)'
;MFGVIGLASSVAAVNIDLQNADVARVDAWLDFDGNATWDATDQILDSVPVVAGLQTLNFAIPDGAVVGNTYARIRVSTAGDLDPSGTAIDGEVEDYVVALVADPAPIVERVVINDDSSNRSNVTEVAVVFDRV
;
A
#
# COMPACT_ATOMS: atom_id res chain seq x y z
N MET A 1 -9.23 2.34 5.49
CA MET A 1 -8.02 1.90 6.21
C MET A 1 -7.11 1.13 5.28
N PHE A 2 -7.63 0.15 4.54
CA PHE A 2 -7.05 -0.23 3.24
C PHE A 2 -8.05 0.14 2.15
N GLY A 3 -7.61 0.95 1.19
CA GLY A 3 -8.41 1.37 0.06
C GLY A 3 -8.03 0.55 -1.16
N VAL A 4 -7.86 1.25 -2.28
CA VAL A 4 -7.17 0.72 -3.47
C VAL A 4 -5.67 0.88 -3.27
N ILE A 5 -4.90 -0.17 -3.53
CA ILE A 5 -3.43 -0.13 -3.53
C ILE A 5 -2.95 -0.31 -4.97
N GLY A 6 -2.23 0.68 -5.49
CA GLY A 6 -1.54 0.58 -6.78
C GLY A 6 -0.21 -0.17 -6.65
N LEU A 7 0.10 -1.01 -7.64
CA LEU A 7 1.28 -1.88 -7.65
C LEU A 7 2.51 -1.29 -8.38
N ALA A 8 2.50 -0.03 -8.80
CA ALA A 8 3.67 0.62 -9.41
C ALA A 8 4.69 1.14 -8.38
N SER A 9 4.31 1.25 -7.11
CA SER A 9 5.22 1.55 -6.00
C SER A 9 5.53 0.26 -5.25
N SER A 10 6.78 0.09 -4.83
CA SER A 10 7.17 -0.98 -3.89
C SER A 10 6.82 -0.67 -2.44
N VAL A 11 6.20 0.49 -2.18
CA VAL A 11 5.80 0.95 -0.85
C VAL A 11 4.36 1.45 -0.88
N ALA A 12 3.58 1.03 0.11
CA ALA A 12 2.26 1.57 0.42
C ALA A 12 2.18 1.95 1.91
N ALA A 13 1.03 2.49 2.32
CA ALA A 13 0.84 2.92 3.69
C ALA A 13 -0.57 2.60 4.20
N VAL A 14 -0.67 2.36 5.51
CA VAL A 14 -1.91 2.20 6.26
C VAL A 14 -2.00 3.26 7.33
N ASN A 15 -3.20 3.81 7.51
CA ASN A 15 -3.48 4.72 8.60
C ASN A 15 -4.06 3.95 9.79
N ILE A 16 -3.44 4.08 10.97
CA ILE A 16 -3.91 3.51 12.25
C ILE A 16 -4.31 4.66 13.15
N ASP A 17 -5.58 4.71 13.58
CA ASP A 17 -6.06 5.66 14.58
C ASP A 17 -6.31 4.93 15.89
N LEU A 18 -5.32 4.94 16.80
CA LEU A 18 -5.46 4.26 18.08
C LEU A 18 -6.32 5.10 19.02
N GLN A 19 -7.49 4.56 19.37
CA GLN A 19 -8.45 5.20 20.27
C GLN A 19 -8.59 4.38 21.56
N ASN A 20 -8.89 5.06 22.67
CA ASN A 20 -9.11 4.45 23.99
C ASN A 20 -7.92 3.64 24.56
N ALA A 21 -6.70 3.87 24.08
CA ALA A 21 -5.46 3.34 24.62
C ALA A 21 -4.31 4.33 24.37
N ASP A 22 -3.32 4.37 25.27
CA ASP A 22 -2.16 5.26 25.14
C ASP A 22 -1.08 4.67 24.21
N VAL A 23 -0.90 3.35 24.29
CA VAL A 23 0.09 2.58 23.52
C VAL A 23 -0.46 1.21 23.16
N ALA A 24 -0.06 0.70 22.00
CA ALA A 24 -0.32 -0.67 21.56
C ALA A 24 0.75 -1.13 20.56
N ARG A 25 0.63 -2.38 20.09
CA ARG A 25 1.40 -2.94 18.98
C ARG A 25 0.45 -3.41 17.89
N VAL A 26 0.89 -3.27 16.64
CA VAL A 26 0.15 -3.70 15.46
C VAL A 26 0.93 -4.79 14.75
N ASP A 27 0.26 -5.93 14.57
CA ASP A 27 0.64 -7.00 13.65
C ASP A 27 -0.36 -7.00 12.49
N ALA A 28 0.12 -6.98 11.25
CA ALA A 28 -0.77 -6.92 10.09
C ALA A 28 -0.25 -7.73 8.91
N TRP A 29 -1.19 -8.29 8.15
CA TRP A 29 -0.94 -9.08 6.95
C TRP A 29 -1.82 -8.63 5.79
N LEU A 30 -1.36 -8.83 4.58
CA LEU A 30 -2.09 -8.64 3.33
C LEU A 30 -1.75 -9.79 2.39
N ASP A 31 -2.76 -10.54 1.96
CA ASP A 31 -2.62 -11.66 1.00
C ASP A 31 -2.28 -11.09 -0.39
N PHE A 32 -0.99 -10.98 -0.71
CA PHE A 32 -0.54 -10.31 -1.94
C PHE A 32 -0.74 -11.15 -3.19
N ASP A 33 -0.71 -12.48 -3.07
CA ASP A 33 -0.81 -13.38 -4.22
C ASP A 33 -2.25 -13.87 -4.48
N GLY A 34 -3.19 -13.54 -3.59
CA GLY A 34 -4.62 -13.82 -3.71
C GLY A 34 -4.97 -15.29 -3.47
N ASN A 35 -4.13 -16.02 -2.74
CA ASN A 35 -4.31 -17.46 -2.52
C ASN A 35 -5.21 -17.80 -1.31
N ALA A 36 -5.68 -16.78 -0.58
CA ALA A 36 -6.51 -16.88 0.63
C ALA A 36 -5.82 -17.60 1.80
N THR A 37 -4.49 -17.56 1.87
CA THR A 37 -3.68 -18.05 2.98
C THR A 37 -2.74 -16.93 3.48
N TRP A 38 -2.01 -17.19 4.56
CA TRP A 38 -1.05 -16.24 5.10
C TRP A 38 0.36 -16.77 4.90
N ASP A 39 1.06 -16.21 3.94
CA ASP A 39 2.43 -16.55 3.61
C ASP A 39 3.43 -15.65 4.35
N ALA A 40 4.69 -16.08 4.40
CA ALA A 40 5.75 -15.33 5.06
C ALA A 40 5.96 -13.92 4.47
N THR A 41 5.61 -13.72 3.19
CA THR A 41 5.69 -12.44 2.50
C THR A 41 4.51 -11.51 2.76
N ASP A 42 3.45 -12.01 3.40
CA ASP A 42 2.21 -11.25 3.60
C ASP A 42 2.25 -10.35 4.83
N GLN A 43 3.20 -10.57 5.74
CA GLN A 43 3.33 -9.74 6.93
C GLN A 43 3.83 -8.35 6.56
N ILE A 44 2.96 -7.35 6.73
CA ILE A 44 3.22 -5.95 6.38
C ILE A 44 3.60 -5.10 7.59
N LEU A 45 3.19 -5.49 8.80
CA LEU A 45 3.60 -4.90 10.07
C LEU A 45 3.87 -6.02 11.08
N ASP A 46 5.02 -5.94 11.75
CA ASP A 46 5.47 -6.91 12.74
C ASP A 46 5.72 -6.20 14.06
N SER A 47 4.83 -6.40 15.04
CA SER A 47 4.94 -5.87 16.40
C SER A 47 5.16 -4.35 16.50
N VAL A 48 4.65 -3.60 15.51
CA VAL A 48 4.95 -2.18 15.32
C VAL A 48 4.31 -1.36 16.44
N PRO A 49 5.09 -0.60 17.23
CA PRO A 49 4.54 0.21 18.32
C PRO A 49 3.75 1.40 17.76
N VAL A 50 2.58 1.63 18.33
CA VAL A 50 1.71 2.76 18.01
C VAL A 50 1.27 3.47 19.29
N VAL A 51 1.07 4.78 19.22
CA VAL A 51 0.55 5.61 20.32
C VAL A 51 -0.87 6.10 20.04
N ALA A 52 -1.54 6.71 21.02
CA ALA A 52 -2.86 7.31 20.82
C ALA A 52 -2.90 8.30 19.63
N GLY A 53 -3.94 8.19 18.80
CA GLY A 53 -4.21 9.03 17.64
C GLY A 53 -3.75 8.46 16.30
N LEU A 54 -4.00 9.25 15.25
CA LEU A 54 -3.75 8.88 13.85
C LEU A 54 -2.26 8.85 13.51
N GLN A 55 -1.80 7.70 13.01
CA GLN A 55 -0.46 7.44 12.51
C GLN A 55 -0.53 6.80 11.13
N THR A 56 0.42 7.13 10.27
CA THR A 56 0.60 6.48 8.97
C THR A 56 1.81 5.57 9.05
N LEU A 57 1.60 4.28 8.81
CA LEU A 57 2.64 3.24 8.81
C LEU A 57 2.87 2.78 7.37
N ASN A 58 4.11 2.84 6.92
CA ASN A 58 4.50 2.38 5.59
C ASN A 58 4.85 0.89 5.64
N PHE A 59 4.57 0.18 4.56
CA PHE A 59 4.95 -1.22 4.37
C PHE A 59 5.39 -1.47 2.93
N ALA A 60 6.21 -2.52 2.75
CA ALA A 60 6.66 -2.94 1.44
C ALA A 60 5.59 -3.78 0.73
N ILE A 61 5.49 -3.61 -0.58
CA ILE A 61 4.74 -4.50 -1.47
C ILE A 61 5.74 -5.49 -2.06
N PRO A 62 5.57 -6.81 -1.86
CA PRO A 62 6.46 -7.81 -2.45
C PRO A 62 6.33 -7.84 -3.97
N ASP A 63 7.41 -8.22 -4.63
CA ASP A 63 7.38 -8.53 -6.07
C ASP A 63 6.39 -9.67 -6.33
N GLY A 64 5.62 -9.54 -7.42
CA GLY A 64 4.67 -10.58 -7.82
C GLY A 64 3.29 -10.47 -7.17
N ALA A 65 2.98 -9.39 -6.45
CA ALA A 65 1.63 -9.08 -6.01
C ALA A 65 0.63 -9.13 -7.18
N VAL A 66 -0.51 -9.77 -6.96
CA VAL A 66 -1.49 -10.08 -8.00
C VAL A 66 -2.64 -9.09 -7.95
N VAL A 67 -2.97 -8.51 -9.11
CA VAL A 67 -4.12 -7.62 -9.25
C VAL A 67 -5.43 -8.36 -8.97
N GLY A 68 -6.27 -7.80 -8.11
CA GLY A 68 -7.54 -8.39 -7.72
C GLY A 68 -8.02 -7.91 -6.35
N ASN A 69 -9.18 -8.41 -5.95
CA ASN A 69 -9.63 -8.27 -4.57
C ASN A 69 -8.98 -9.37 -3.72
N THR A 70 -8.43 -8.97 -2.60
CA THR A 70 -7.79 -9.84 -1.60
C THR A 70 -8.19 -9.40 -0.19
N TYR A 71 -7.54 -9.94 0.83
CA TYR A 71 -7.83 -9.65 2.22
C TYR A 71 -6.59 -9.15 2.97
N ALA A 72 -6.82 -8.25 3.91
CA ALA A 72 -5.86 -7.85 4.91
C ALA A 72 -6.41 -8.12 6.30
N ARG A 73 -5.54 -8.49 7.24
CA ARG A 73 -5.86 -8.64 8.65
C ARG A 73 -4.98 -7.72 9.46
N ILE A 74 -5.59 -7.02 10.41
CA ILE A 74 -4.88 -6.22 11.40
C ILE A 74 -5.22 -6.78 12.77
N ARG A 75 -4.20 -7.00 13.58
CA ARG A 75 -4.35 -7.36 14.99
C ARG A 75 -3.63 -6.31 15.82
N VAL A 76 -4.35 -5.76 16.80
CA VAL A 76 -3.81 -4.78 17.74
C VAL A 76 -3.82 -5.42 19.12
N SER A 77 -2.71 -5.32 19.87
CA SER A 77 -2.63 -5.83 21.24
C SER A 77 -1.59 -5.08 22.05
N THR A 78 -1.57 -5.27 23.37
CA THR A 78 -0.49 -4.70 24.20
C THR A 78 0.81 -5.50 24.08
N ALA A 79 0.71 -6.81 23.80
CA ALA A 79 1.86 -7.72 23.74
C ALA A 79 2.61 -7.67 22.39
N GLY A 80 1.89 -7.60 21.26
CA GLY A 80 2.43 -7.82 19.92
C GLY A 80 2.77 -9.28 19.66
N ASP A 81 3.59 -9.51 18.63
CA ASP A 81 4.11 -10.82 18.20
C ASP A 81 2.98 -11.84 17.96
N LEU A 82 1.84 -11.36 17.45
CA LEU A 82 0.70 -12.22 17.16
C LEU A 82 0.89 -12.92 15.81
N ASP A 83 0.50 -14.18 15.73
CA ASP A 83 0.32 -14.88 14.46
C ASP A 83 -0.93 -14.37 13.72
N PRO A 84 -1.12 -14.66 12.43
CA PRO A 84 -2.37 -14.34 11.72
C PRO A 84 -3.62 -14.98 12.35
N SER A 85 -3.45 -16.04 13.13
CA SER A 85 -4.51 -16.80 13.80
C SER A 85 -4.17 -17.07 15.27
N GLY A 86 -5.07 -17.71 16.01
CA GLY A 86 -4.86 -18.00 17.43
C GLY A 86 -5.22 -16.84 18.37
N THR A 87 -5.01 -17.06 19.66
CA THR A 87 -5.48 -16.16 20.72
C THR A 87 -4.58 -14.94 20.90
N ALA A 88 -5.17 -13.75 20.92
CA ALA A 88 -4.55 -12.57 21.51
C ALA A 88 -5.03 -12.43 22.97
N ILE A 89 -4.15 -12.00 23.87
CA ILE A 89 -4.47 -11.81 25.29
C ILE A 89 -5.47 -10.64 25.47
N ASP A 90 -5.36 -9.64 24.61
CA ASP A 90 -6.19 -8.45 24.58
C ASP A 90 -6.25 -7.83 23.17
N GLY A 91 -6.95 -6.70 23.08
CA GLY A 91 -7.04 -5.89 21.86
C GLY A 91 -8.10 -6.38 20.87
N GLU A 92 -7.89 -6.08 19.59
CA GLU A 92 -8.88 -6.26 18.52
C GLU A 92 -8.27 -6.90 17.28
N VAL A 93 -9.14 -7.52 16.47
CA VAL A 93 -8.79 -8.13 15.19
C VAL A 93 -9.79 -7.64 14.15
N GLU A 94 -9.29 -7.08 13.06
CA GLU A 94 -10.09 -6.53 11.97
C GLU A 94 -9.65 -7.13 10.63
N ASP A 95 -10.62 -7.55 9.83
CA ASP A 95 -10.42 -8.10 8.49
C ASP A 95 -11.00 -7.15 7.44
N TYR A 96 -10.24 -6.86 6.40
CA TYR A 96 -10.62 -5.94 5.32
C TYR A 96 -10.49 -6.59 3.95
N VAL A 97 -11.45 -6.30 3.07
CA VAL A 97 -11.26 -6.53 1.63
C VAL A 97 -10.39 -5.40 1.08
N VAL A 98 -9.35 -5.76 0.34
CA VAL A 98 -8.41 -4.82 -0.29
C VAL A 98 -8.41 -5.04 -1.79
N ALA A 99 -8.40 -3.96 -2.57
CA ALA A 99 -8.27 -4.04 -4.02
C ALA A 99 -6.84 -3.69 -4.43
N LEU A 100 -6.10 -4.67 -4.94
CA LEU A 100 -4.81 -4.47 -5.59
C LEU A 100 -5.06 -4.17 -7.07
N VAL A 101 -4.58 -3.04 -7.56
CA VAL A 101 -4.80 -2.59 -8.94
C VAL A 101 -3.48 -2.40 -9.66
N ALA A 102 -3.49 -2.72 -10.96
CA ALA A 102 -2.45 -2.21 -11.84
C ALA A 102 -2.60 -0.70 -11.92
N ASP A 103 -1.50 0.02 -11.73
CA ASP A 103 -1.51 1.44 -12.05
C ASP A 103 -1.62 1.63 -13.57
N PRO A 104 -2.37 2.64 -14.03
CA PRO A 104 -2.46 2.91 -15.45
C PRO A 104 -1.05 3.16 -15.99
N ALA A 105 -0.70 2.46 -17.08
CA ALA A 105 0.54 2.75 -17.78
C ALA A 105 0.59 4.24 -18.11
N PRO A 106 1.75 4.91 -17.94
CA PRO A 106 1.87 6.30 -18.31
C PRO A 106 1.50 6.45 -19.79
N ILE A 107 0.53 7.32 -20.07
CA ILE A 107 0.19 7.68 -21.45
C ILE A 107 1.34 8.52 -22.02
N VAL A 108 2.01 8.00 -23.05
CA VAL A 108 2.96 8.80 -23.82
C VAL A 108 2.15 9.74 -24.71
N GLU A 109 1.91 10.96 -24.24
CA GLU A 109 1.46 12.03 -25.13
C GLU A 109 2.61 12.44 -26.03
N ARG A 110 2.57 11.99 -27.29
CA ARG A 110 3.51 12.47 -28.31
C ARG A 110 3.12 13.90 -28.69
N VAL A 111 3.91 14.87 -28.25
CA VAL A 111 3.88 16.23 -28.81
C VAL A 111 4.60 16.18 -30.15
N VAL A 112 3.87 16.33 -31.26
CA VAL A 112 4.47 16.45 -32.60
C VAL A 112 4.82 17.91 -32.86
N ILE A 113 6.10 18.19 -33.08
CA ILE A 113 6.59 19.52 -33.46
C ILE A 113 6.95 19.46 -34.95
N ASN A 114 6.38 20.36 -35.76
CA ASN A 114 6.57 20.48 -37.22
C ASN A 114 6.05 19.29 -38.07
N ASP A 115 4.77 18.91 -37.91
CA ASP A 115 4.06 17.91 -38.75
C ASP A 115 3.76 18.39 -40.19
N ASP A 116 4.70 19.09 -40.83
CA ASP A 116 4.56 19.70 -42.17
C ASP A 116 3.34 20.64 -42.37
N SER A 117 2.62 20.99 -41.31
CA SER A 117 1.76 22.17 -41.29
C SER A 117 2.64 23.38 -40.99
N SER A 118 2.61 24.37 -41.87
CA SER A 118 3.47 25.56 -41.86
C SER A 118 3.16 26.54 -40.72
N ASN A 119 2.78 26.06 -39.53
CA ASN A 119 2.60 26.89 -38.34
C ASN A 119 3.66 26.48 -37.32
N ARG A 120 4.79 27.21 -37.31
CA ARG A 120 5.86 27.01 -36.34
C ARG A 120 5.30 27.31 -34.95
N SER A 121 4.96 26.28 -34.19
CA SER A 121 4.75 26.43 -32.75
C SER A 121 6.11 26.77 -32.13
N ASN A 122 6.25 27.98 -31.63
CA ASN A 122 7.43 28.35 -30.83
C ASN A 122 7.36 27.56 -29.53
N VAL A 123 8.30 26.64 -29.36
CA VAL A 123 8.47 25.90 -28.11
C VAL A 123 9.32 26.78 -27.19
N THR A 124 8.69 27.37 -26.19
CA THR A 124 9.39 28.24 -25.23
C THR A 124 10.07 27.43 -24.13
N GLU A 125 9.61 26.22 -23.82
CA GLU A 125 10.25 25.27 -22.91
C GLU A 125 9.80 23.82 -23.20
N VAL A 126 10.72 22.85 -23.08
CA VAL A 126 10.43 21.41 -23.04
C VAL A 126 10.93 20.91 -21.69
N ALA A 127 10.01 20.49 -20.82
CA ALA A 127 10.36 19.79 -19.60
C ALA A 127 10.27 18.28 -19.86
N VAL A 128 11.41 17.59 -19.80
CA VAL A 128 11.45 16.13 -19.72
C VAL A 128 11.64 15.78 -18.25
N VAL A 129 10.60 15.23 -17.62
CA VAL A 129 10.68 14.71 -16.26
C VAL A 129 10.90 13.20 -16.34
N PHE A 130 12.06 12.76 -15.89
CA PHE A 130 12.30 11.34 -15.59
C PHE A 130 12.14 11.19 -14.09
N ASP A 131 11.20 10.36 -13.63
CA ASP A 131 11.22 9.92 -12.23
C ASP A 131 12.13 8.69 -12.10
N ARG A 132 12.91 8.67 -11.02
CA ARG A 132 13.99 7.70 -10.79
C ARG A 132 13.43 6.28 -10.61
N VAL A 133 14.21 5.33 -11.14
CA VAL A 133 14.08 3.87 -10.98
C VAL A 133 14.08 3.48 -9.51
#